data_AF-A0A401P7E0-F1
#
_entry.id   AF-A0A401P7E0-F1
#
_cell.length_a   1.000
_cell.length_b   1.000
_cell.length_c   1.000
_cell.angle_alpha   90.00
_cell.angle_beta   90.00
_cell.angle_gamma   90.00
#
_symmetry.space_group_name_H-M   'P 1'
#
loop_
_entity.id
_entity.type
_entity.pdbx_description
1 polymer ?
#
loop_
_entity_poly.entity_id
_entity_poly.type
_entity_poly.pdbx_seq_one_letter_code
_entity_poly.pdbx_strand_id
1 'polypeptide(L)'
;MALKSWSLLVAAFCLCHDGSTMKLPPPCDSSIYCTGELLHQVQMAKLFNDDKHFVDMKLKINPDVVLEAFQNLTATSPPRLTKEQLKLFVQTYFDSPGQEFEKWTPGDWGDHPRILHKISDQKLRLWATELHALWKSLGRKIKLDVQSHAELYSQIYVPKPLIVPGGRFREFYYW
;
A
#
# COMPACT_ATOMS: atom_id res chain seq x y z
N MET A 1 57.74 -39.69 -44.32
CA MET A 1 57.73 -39.16 -42.95
C MET A 1 57.62 -37.65 -43.03
N ALA A 2 56.56 -37.08 -42.44
CA ALA A 2 56.30 -35.68 -42.04
C ALA A 2 54.89 -35.25 -42.48
N LEU A 3 53.90 -35.52 -41.62
CA LEU A 3 52.59 -34.85 -41.66
C LEU A 3 52.79 -33.38 -41.30
N LYS A 4 52.31 -32.45 -42.12
CA LYS A 4 52.19 -31.03 -41.76
C LYS A 4 50.83 -30.82 -41.09
N SER A 5 50.86 -30.58 -39.79
CA SER A 5 49.74 -30.19 -38.95
C SER A 5 49.24 -28.80 -39.35
N TRP A 6 47.93 -28.65 -39.57
CA TRP A 6 47.25 -27.35 -39.65
C TRP A 6 46.45 -27.14 -38.37
N SER A 7 46.95 -26.27 -37.51
CA SER A 7 46.23 -25.80 -36.32
C SER A 7 45.29 -24.67 -36.72
N LEU A 8 43.99 -24.95 -36.81
CA LEU A 8 42.94 -23.94 -36.91
C LEU A 8 42.68 -23.39 -35.50
N LEU A 9 43.08 -22.14 -35.25
CA LEU A 9 42.68 -21.39 -34.05
C LEU A 9 41.25 -20.90 -34.23
N VAL A 10 40.30 -21.53 -33.54
CA VAL A 10 38.93 -21.02 -33.41
C VAL A 10 38.92 -20.01 -32.26
N ALA A 11 38.88 -18.72 -32.59
CA ALA A 11 38.61 -17.67 -31.62
C ALA A 11 37.11 -17.70 -31.28
N ALA A 12 36.76 -18.26 -30.12
CA ALA A 12 35.42 -18.17 -29.57
C ALA A 12 35.19 -16.74 -29.07
N PHE A 13 34.49 -15.93 -29.87
CA PHE A 13 33.89 -14.68 -29.37
C PHE A 13 32.76 -15.06 -28.42
N CYS A 14 33.03 -15.05 -27.12
CA CYS A 14 31.98 -14.98 -26.11
C CYS A 14 31.29 -13.62 -26.25
N LEU A 15 30.21 -13.58 -27.03
CA LEU A 15 29.23 -12.52 -26.92
C LEU A 15 28.62 -12.64 -25.53
N CYS A 16 29.08 -11.81 -24.60
CA CYS A 16 28.34 -11.53 -23.38
C CYS A 16 26.99 -10.97 -23.84
N HIS A 17 25.96 -11.81 -23.83
CA HIS A 17 24.60 -11.34 -23.94
C HIS A 17 24.36 -10.52 -22.68
N ASP A 18 24.38 -9.19 -22.83
CA ASP A 18 23.87 -8.30 -21.81
C ASP A 18 22.39 -8.66 -21.69
N GLY A 19 22.09 -9.52 -20.71
CA GLY A 19 20.74 -9.89 -20.36
C GLY A 19 20.05 -8.63 -19.87
N SER A 20 19.48 -7.87 -20.81
CA SER A 20 18.54 -6.81 -20.52
C SER A 20 17.38 -7.47 -19.82
N THR A 21 17.48 -7.52 -18.49
CA THR A 21 16.36 -7.83 -17.63
C THR A 21 15.30 -6.79 -17.98
N MET A 22 14.25 -7.21 -18.67
CA MET A 22 13.13 -6.33 -18.94
C MET A 22 12.56 -5.93 -17.58
N LYS A 23 12.93 -4.73 -17.10
CA LYS A 23 12.38 -4.16 -15.89
C LYS A 23 10.90 -3.94 -16.15
N LEU A 24 10.07 -4.67 -15.40
CA LEU A 24 8.64 -4.43 -15.39
C LEU A 24 8.37 -2.95 -15.03
N PRO A 25 7.32 -2.34 -15.59
CA PRO A 25 6.94 -1.00 -15.18
C PRO A 25 6.62 -0.98 -13.68
N PRO A 26 6.78 0.17 -13.02
CA PRO A 26 6.41 0.31 -11.62
C PRO A 26 4.90 0.03 -11.42
N PRO A 27 4.48 -0.45 -10.24
CA PRO A 27 3.09 -0.80 -9.98
C PRO A 27 2.15 0.43 -9.97
N CYS A 28 2.70 1.62 -9.71
CA CYS A 28 2.02 2.90 -9.90
C CYS A 28 3.06 4.04 -10.03
N ASP A 29 2.58 5.23 -10.38
CA ASP A 29 3.42 6.41 -10.65
C ASP A 29 3.92 7.13 -9.38
N SER A 30 3.46 6.73 -8.19
CA SER A 30 3.85 7.38 -6.94
C SER A 30 5.27 7.01 -6.49
N SER A 31 6.15 8.00 -6.42
CA SER A 31 7.49 7.91 -5.81
C SER A 31 7.49 7.98 -4.27
N ILE A 32 6.30 7.97 -3.65
CA ILE A 32 6.11 7.93 -2.20
C ILE A 32 5.51 6.59 -1.78
N TYR A 33 4.53 6.08 -2.52
CA TYR A 33 3.77 4.88 -2.14
C TYR A 33 4.15 3.61 -2.92
N CYS A 34 4.69 3.74 -4.13
CA CYS A 34 5.02 2.58 -4.98
C CYS A 34 6.53 2.39 -5.17
N THR A 35 7.27 3.48 -5.30
CA THR A 35 8.72 3.47 -5.55
C THR A 35 9.40 4.61 -4.78
N GLY A 36 10.69 4.84 -5.02
CA GLY A 36 11.41 6.01 -4.52
C GLY A 36 12.15 5.81 -3.19
N GLU A 37 13.07 6.73 -2.93
CA GLU A 37 13.98 6.64 -1.78
C GLU A 37 13.28 6.89 -0.44
N LEU A 38 12.25 7.75 -0.41
CA LEU A 38 11.46 7.99 0.79
C LEU A 38 10.80 6.69 1.28
N LEU A 39 10.11 5.98 0.38
CA LEU A 39 9.53 4.68 0.68
C LEU A 39 10.60 3.69 1.14
N HIS A 40 11.71 3.62 0.41
CA HIS A 40 12.80 2.71 0.71
C HIS A 40 13.36 2.93 2.12
N GLN A 41 13.73 4.15 2.48
CA GLN A 41 14.33 4.43 3.78
C GLN A 41 13.34 4.20 4.93
N VAL A 42 12.08 4.59 4.78
CA VAL A 42 11.05 4.37 5.81
C VAL A 42 10.85 2.87 6.07
N GLN A 43 10.71 2.06 5.01
CA GLN A 43 10.51 0.62 5.16
C GLN A 43 11.75 -0.08 5.73
N MET A 44 12.94 0.25 5.20
CA MET A 44 14.19 -0.36 5.67
C MET A 44 14.58 0.06 7.09
N ALA A 45 14.08 1.19 7.59
CA ALA A 45 14.23 1.61 8.99
C ALA A 45 13.27 0.89 9.96
N LYS A 46 12.28 0.13 9.45
CA LYS A 46 11.24 -0.55 10.24
C LYS A 46 10.64 0.39 11.28
N LEU A 47 10.15 1.55 10.83
CA LEU A 47 9.52 2.54 11.71
C LEU A 47 8.27 1.97 12.39
N PHE A 48 7.56 1.11 11.68
CA PHE A 48 6.33 0.48 12.10
C PHE A 48 6.48 -1.04 12.12
N ASN A 49 5.67 -1.72 12.93
CA ASN A 49 5.65 -3.20 12.99
C ASN A 49 4.95 -3.83 11.79
N ASP A 50 4.13 -3.07 11.09
CA ASP A 50 3.43 -3.47 9.87
C ASP A 50 3.93 -2.61 8.71
N ASP A 51 4.50 -3.25 7.69
CA ASP A 51 5.01 -2.60 6.48
C ASP A 51 3.91 -1.86 5.69
N LYS A 52 2.63 -2.22 5.90
CA LYS A 52 1.49 -1.51 5.29
C LYS A 52 1.15 -0.20 6.00
N HIS A 53 1.66 0.01 7.22
CA HIS A 53 1.31 1.20 8.00
C HIS A 53 1.69 2.48 7.28
N PHE A 54 2.91 2.59 6.74
CA PHE A 54 3.36 3.80 6.06
C PHE A 54 2.63 4.05 4.74
N VAL A 55 2.43 3.01 3.93
CA VAL A 55 1.76 3.14 2.64
C VAL A 55 0.27 3.43 2.75
N ASP A 56 -0.34 3.20 3.92
CA ASP A 56 -1.72 3.60 4.21
C ASP A 56 -1.85 5.01 4.80
N MET A 57 -0.73 5.70 5.06
CA MET A 57 -0.77 7.05 5.60
C MET A 57 -1.19 8.05 4.51
N LYS A 58 -2.00 9.04 4.87
CA LYS A 58 -2.36 10.16 3.98
C LYS A 58 -1.28 11.25 4.04
N LEU A 59 -0.93 11.88 2.93
CA LEU A 59 -0.13 13.10 2.92
C LEU A 59 -0.94 14.31 3.44
N LYS A 60 -0.33 15.13 4.29
CA LYS A 60 -0.92 16.38 4.77
C LYS A 60 -0.85 17.51 3.76
N ILE A 61 0.06 17.42 2.80
CA ILE A 61 0.34 18.43 1.79
C ILE A 61 0.75 17.75 0.47
N ASN A 62 0.76 18.52 -0.62
CA ASN A 62 1.08 18.04 -1.96
C ASN A 62 2.40 17.21 -1.98
N PRO A 63 2.44 16.08 -2.72
CA PRO A 63 3.58 15.19 -2.77
C PRO A 63 4.88 15.86 -3.21
N ASP A 64 4.84 16.86 -4.09
CA ASP A 64 6.04 17.54 -4.59
C ASP A 64 6.76 18.27 -3.45
N VAL A 65 5.99 18.92 -2.55
CA VAL A 65 6.53 19.60 -1.36
C VAL A 65 7.15 18.59 -0.39
N VAL A 66 6.52 17.43 -0.22
CA VAL A 66 7.04 16.37 0.65
C VAL A 66 8.34 15.79 0.08
N LEU A 67 8.40 15.55 -1.23
CA LEU A 67 9.60 15.05 -1.90
C LEU A 67 10.74 16.06 -1.86
N GLU A 68 10.47 17.34 -2.08
CA GLU A 68 11.48 18.42 -1.96
C GLU A 68 12.01 18.52 -0.53
N ALA A 69 11.12 18.48 0.47
CA ALA A 69 11.53 18.48 1.87
C ALA A 69 12.40 17.27 2.23
N PHE A 70 12.07 16.08 1.68
CA PHE A 70 12.87 14.88 1.88
C PHE A 70 14.25 15.01 1.23
N GLN A 71 14.31 15.50 -0.01
CA GLN A 71 15.57 15.75 -0.72
C GLN A 71 16.48 16.69 0.07
N ASN A 72 15.94 17.80 0.57
CA ASN A 72 16.69 18.75 1.40
C ASN A 72 17.21 18.09 2.69
N LEU A 73 16.40 17.28 3.36
CA LEU A 73 16.82 16.54 4.56
C LEU A 73 17.95 15.55 4.28
N THR A 74 17.92 14.87 3.13
CA THR A 74 18.96 13.92 2.72
C THR A 74 20.24 14.61 2.24
N ALA A 75 20.15 15.78 1.62
CA ALA A 75 21.31 16.53 1.14
C ALA A 75 22.24 16.99 2.28
N THR A 76 21.68 17.24 3.47
CA THR A 76 22.43 17.66 4.66
C THR A 76 22.86 16.49 5.57
N SER A 77 22.52 15.25 5.20
CA SER A 77 22.68 14.07 6.07
C SER A 77 23.59 13.01 5.42
N PRO A 78 24.08 12.02 6.19
CA PRO A 78 24.68 10.81 5.62
C PRO A 78 23.71 10.15 4.62
N PRO A 79 24.19 9.26 3.73
CA PRO A 79 23.36 8.62 2.68
C PRO A 79 22.10 7.90 3.20
N ARG A 80 22.02 7.63 4.51
CA ARG A 80 20.85 7.06 5.18
C ARG A 80 20.48 7.90 6.40
N LEU A 81 19.21 8.30 6.48
CA LEU A 81 18.66 9.02 7.63
C LEU A 81 18.55 8.10 8.86
N THR A 82 18.67 8.68 10.05
CA THR A 82 18.42 7.95 11.30
C THR A 82 16.93 7.65 11.48
N LYS A 83 16.61 6.69 12.35
CA LYS A 83 15.23 6.32 12.67
C LYS A 83 14.44 7.51 13.24
N GLU A 84 15.10 8.35 14.03
CA GLU A 84 14.52 9.53 14.66
C GLU A 84 14.22 10.62 13.63
N GLN A 85 15.14 10.87 12.69
CA GLN A 85 14.92 11.82 11.60
C GLN A 85 13.74 11.41 10.72
N LEU A 86 13.70 10.13 10.31
CA LEU A 86 12.60 9.59 9.52
C LEU A 86 11.27 9.65 10.27
N LYS A 87 11.26 9.32 11.57
CA LYS A 87 10.06 9.41 12.39
C LYS A 87 9.53 10.85 12.46
N LEU A 88 10.39 11.83 12.68
CA LEU A 88 10.00 13.24 12.70
C LEU A 88 9.47 13.70 11.33
N PHE A 89 10.14 13.29 10.25
CA PHE A 89 9.71 13.57 8.89
C PHE A 89 8.31 13.02 8.60
N VAL A 90 8.08 11.74 8.89
CA VAL A 90 6.78 11.08 8.71
C VAL A 90 5.70 11.77 9.56
N GLN A 91 5.98 12.07 10.83
CA GLN A 91 5.04 12.79 11.70
C GLN A 91 4.70 14.19 11.20
N THR A 92 5.63 14.85 10.51
CA THR A 92 5.43 16.19 9.95
C THR A 92 4.49 16.14 8.76
N TYR A 93 4.76 15.27 7.79
CA TYR A 93 4.11 15.29 6.48
C TYR A 93 2.97 14.29 6.27
N PHE A 94 2.76 13.33 7.18
CA PHE A 94 1.77 12.26 7.01
C PHE A 94 0.80 12.18 8.19
N ASP A 95 -0.48 11.95 7.87
CA ASP A 95 -1.52 11.61 8.84
C ASP A 95 -1.59 10.09 9.04
N SER A 96 -2.09 9.68 10.22
CA SER A 96 -2.29 8.26 10.56
C SER A 96 -3.20 7.57 9.54
N PRO A 97 -2.98 6.28 9.24
CA PRO A 97 -3.82 5.53 8.30
C PRO A 97 -5.32 5.62 8.63
N GLY A 98 -6.19 5.57 7.60
CA GLY A 98 -7.64 5.53 7.77
C GLY A 98 -8.35 6.88 7.64
N GLN A 99 -7.63 7.94 7.25
CA GLN A 99 -8.23 9.26 7.01
C GLN A 99 -9.07 9.31 5.72
N GLU A 100 -8.94 8.32 4.86
CA GLU A 100 -9.62 8.16 3.57
C GLU A 100 -11.09 7.76 3.69
N PHE A 101 -11.54 7.30 4.87
CA PHE A 101 -12.91 6.81 5.08
C PHE A 101 -13.75 7.71 5.98
N GLU A 102 -15.04 7.74 5.70
CA GLU A 102 -16.08 8.23 6.61
C GLU A 102 -16.94 7.08 7.13
N LYS A 103 -17.56 7.30 8.30
CA LYS A 103 -18.50 6.33 8.87
C LYS A 103 -19.66 6.13 7.90
N TRP A 104 -20.00 4.87 7.67
CA TRP A 104 -21.13 4.49 6.83
C TRP A 104 -21.97 3.43 7.52
N THR A 105 -23.26 3.46 7.27
CA THR A 105 -24.21 2.42 7.68
C THR A 105 -25.09 2.13 6.46
N PRO A 106 -25.33 0.85 6.12
CA PRO A 106 -26.24 0.48 5.04
C PRO A 106 -27.61 1.16 5.20
N GLY A 107 -28.21 1.59 4.10
CA GLY A 107 -29.51 2.30 4.15
C GLY A 107 -30.67 1.40 4.59
N ASP A 108 -30.53 0.09 4.40
CA ASP A 108 -31.45 -0.96 4.82
C ASP A 108 -31.04 -1.62 6.14
N TRP A 109 -30.09 -1.03 6.87
CA TRP A 109 -29.64 -1.55 8.15
C TRP A 109 -30.79 -1.61 9.17
N GLY A 110 -30.97 -2.78 9.78
CA GLY A 110 -31.83 -2.96 10.94
C GLY A 110 -31.15 -3.86 11.95
N ASP A 111 -31.22 -3.54 13.24
CA ASP A 111 -30.48 -4.26 14.29
C ASP A 111 -30.98 -5.70 14.49
N HIS A 112 -32.23 -5.99 14.11
CA HIS A 112 -32.85 -7.30 14.24
C HIS A 112 -33.48 -7.74 12.89
N PRO A 113 -32.66 -8.17 11.92
CA PRO A 113 -33.18 -8.58 10.62
C PRO A 113 -34.05 -9.84 10.76
N ARG A 114 -35.21 -9.83 10.11
CA ARG A 114 -36.25 -10.86 10.27
C ARG A 114 -35.75 -12.29 9.97
N ILE A 115 -34.70 -12.42 9.16
CA ILE A 115 -34.07 -13.71 8.82
C ILE A 115 -33.52 -14.43 10.07
N LEU A 116 -33.07 -13.70 11.09
CA LEU A 116 -32.50 -14.31 12.31
C LEU A 116 -33.54 -15.06 13.13
N HIS A 117 -34.81 -14.65 13.08
CA HIS A 117 -35.89 -15.35 13.77
C HIS A 117 -36.15 -16.76 13.20
N LYS A 118 -35.70 -17.04 11.97
CA LYS A 118 -35.81 -18.37 11.36
C LYS A 118 -34.80 -19.38 11.89
N ILE A 119 -33.77 -18.93 12.61
CA ILE A 119 -32.73 -19.81 13.17
C ILE A 119 -33.23 -20.33 14.52
N SER A 120 -33.65 -21.59 14.61
CA SER A 120 -34.21 -22.16 15.84
C SER A 120 -33.20 -22.28 16.97
N ASP A 121 -31.97 -22.70 16.66
CA ASP A 121 -30.90 -22.86 17.64
C ASP A 121 -30.44 -21.50 18.19
N GLN A 122 -30.46 -21.36 19.53
CA GLN A 122 -30.14 -20.10 20.20
C GLN A 122 -28.68 -19.67 20.02
N LYS A 123 -27.73 -20.62 20.04
CA LYS A 123 -26.30 -20.31 19.90
C LYS A 123 -26.01 -19.85 18.47
N LEU A 124 -26.58 -20.52 17.47
CA LEU A 124 -26.44 -20.11 16.08
C LEU A 124 -27.12 -18.76 15.81
N ARG A 125 -28.26 -18.49 16.44
CA ARG A 125 -28.93 -17.18 16.34
C ARG A 125 -28.08 -16.06 16.93
N LEU A 126 -27.44 -16.30 18.09
CA LEU A 126 -26.53 -15.33 18.70
C LEU A 126 -25.32 -15.07 17.79
N TRP A 127 -24.65 -16.12 17.32
CA TRP A 127 -23.54 -16.00 16.38
C TRP A 127 -23.92 -15.23 15.11
N ALA A 128 -25.09 -15.53 14.52
CA ALA A 128 -25.58 -14.80 13.35
C ALA A 128 -25.90 -13.33 13.64
N THR A 129 -26.29 -13.01 14.87
CA THR A 129 -26.50 -11.62 15.33
C THR A 129 -25.17 -10.86 15.43
N GLU A 130 -24.14 -11.52 15.98
CA GLU A 130 -22.78 -10.96 16.04
C GLU A 130 -22.20 -10.77 14.63
N LEU A 131 -22.39 -11.76 13.75
CA LEU A 131 -21.99 -11.67 12.34
C LEU A 131 -22.70 -10.52 11.62
N HIS A 132 -24.01 -10.35 11.85
CA HIS A 132 -24.76 -9.23 11.29
C HIS A 132 -24.15 -7.89 11.71
N ALA A 133 -23.85 -7.72 13.00
CA ALA A 133 -23.24 -6.50 13.53
C ALA A 133 -21.90 -6.13 12.87
N LEU A 134 -21.15 -7.10 12.33
CA LEU A 134 -19.89 -6.84 11.63
C LEU A 134 -20.06 -6.00 10.36
N TRP A 135 -21.18 -6.09 9.64
CA TRP A 135 -21.39 -5.28 8.43
C TRP A 135 -21.36 -3.76 8.71
N LYS A 136 -21.87 -3.34 9.87
CA LYS A 136 -21.79 -1.94 10.32
C LYS A 136 -20.37 -1.55 10.72
N SER A 137 -19.60 -2.49 11.28
CA SER A 137 -18.21 -2.27 11.71
C SER A 137 -17.22 -2.26 10.54
N LEU A 138 -17.46 -3.10 9.53
CA LEU A 138 -16.58 -3.31 8.36
C LEU A 138 -17.01 -2.48 7.15
N GLY A 139 -18.20 -1.88 7.18
CA GLY A 139 -18.65 -0.96 6.16
C GLY A 139 -17.79 0.31 6.09
N ARG A 140 -17.38 0.68 4.88
CA ARG A 140 -16.61 1.90 4.61
C ARG A 140 -17.27 2.68 3.49
N LYS A 141 -17.17 4.01 3.59
CA LYS A 141 -17.41 4.92 2.47
C LYS A 141 -16.18 5.78 2.30
N ILE A 142 -15.64 5.83 1.08
CA ILE A 142 -14.47 6.64 0.77
C ILE A 142 -14.91 8.10 0.68
N LYS A 143 -14.18 9.00 1.34
CA LYS A 143 -14.44 10.44 1.31
C LYS A 143 -14.30 10.98 -0.12
N LEU A 144 -15.10 11.99 -0.45
CA LEU A 144 -14.93 12.74 -1.71
C LEU A 144 -13.57 13.43 -1.80
N ASP A 145 -12.93 13.71 -0.65
CA ASP A 145 -11.57 14.26 -0.61
C ASP A 145 -10.54 13.36 -1.33
N VAL A 146 -10.73 12.04 -1.31
CA VAL A 146 -9.87 11.09 -2.05
C VAL A 146 -10.07 11.22 -3.56
N GLN A 147 -11.26 11.62 -4.00
CA GLN A 147 -11.53 11.90 -5.42
C GLN A 147 -10.91 13.23 -5.84
N SER A 148 -11.08 14.27 -5.02
CA SER A 148 -10.65 15.64 -5.35
C SER A 148 -9.12 15.84 -5.21
N HIS A 149 -8.49 15.09 -4.31
CA HIS A 149 -7.07 15.21 -3.97
C HIS A 149 -6.40 13.83 -3.97
N ALA A 150 -6.57 13.07 -5.06
CA ALA A 150 -6.08 11.70 -5.18
C ALA A 150 -4.56 11.58 -4.97
N GLU A 151 -3.80 12.63 -5.27
CA GLU A 151 -2.36 12.72 -5.06
C GLU A 151 -1.92 12.65 -3.60
N LEU A 152 -2.83 12.88 -2.64
CA LEU A 152 -2.56 12.81 -1.20
C LEU A 152 -2.72 11.41 -0.61
N TYR A 153 -3.20 10.44 -1.39
CA TYR A 153 -3.62 9.13 -0.91
C TYR A 153 -3.00 8.00 -1.74
N SER A 154 -2.77 6.86 -1.09
CA SER A 154 -2.60 5.57 -1.79
C SER A 154 -3.93 4.91 -2.13
N GLN A 155 -5.00 5.22 -1.37
CA GLN A 155 -6.35 4.72 -1.61
C GLN A 155 -6.93 5.27 -2.91
N ILE A 156 -7.41 4.38 -3.78
CA ILE A 156 -8.14 4.73 -5.00
C ILE A 156 -9.61 4.98 -4.66
N TYR A 157 -10.17 6.09 -5.14
CA TYR A 157 -11.57 6.44 -4.92
C TYR A 157 -12.53 5.49 -5.67
N VAL A 158 -13.60 5.09 -4.98
CA VAL A 158 -14.78 4.46 -5.59
C VAL A 158 -16.06 5.13 -5.09
N PRO A 159 -17.10 5.28 -5.94
CA PRO A 159 -18.26 6.11 -5.62
C PRO A 159 -19.28 5.43 -4.69
N LYS A 160 -19.15 4.12 -4.46
CA LYS A 160 -20.09 3.34 -3.66
C LYS A 160 -19.44 2.87 -2.36
N PRO A 161 -20.23 2.73 -1.28
CA PRO A 161 -19.74 2.07 -0.07
C PRO A 161 -19.31 0.63 -0.35
N LEU A 162 -18.41 0.14 0.49
CA LEU A 162 -17.80 -1.17 0.36
C LEU A 162 -17.66 -1.85 1.73
N ILE A 163 -17.37 -3.15 1.72
CA ILE A 163 -17.02 -3.91 2.91
C ILE A 163 -15.54 -4.29 2.83
N VAL A 164 -14.83 -4.13 3.94
CA VAL A 164 -13.42 -4.55 4.05
C VAL A 164 -13.32 -5.86 4.83
N PRO A 165 -12.26 -6.66 4.63
CA PRO A 165 -12.03 -7.86 5.43
C PRO A 165 -11.85 -7.57 6.93
N GLY A 166 -11.26 -6.42 7.26
CA GLY A 166 -11.03 -5.99 8.64
C GLY A 166 -9.56 -6.08 9.08
N GLY A 167 -9.28 -5.56 10.27
CA GLY A 167 -7.91 -5.47 10.80
C GLY A 167 -7.06 -4.49 10.01
N ARG A 168 -5.93 -4.96 9.47
CA ARG A 168 -5.02 -4.13 8.64
C ARG A 168 -5.53 -3.90 7.22
N PHE A 169 -6.54 -4.65 6.77
CA PHE A 169 -7.11 -4.55 5.44
C PHE A 169 -8.23 -3.51 5.45
N ARG A 170 -7.96 -2.38 4.82
CA ARG A 170 -8.84 -1.20 4.84
C ARG A 170 -9.44 -0.91 3.46
N GLU A 171 -8.91 -1.56 2.44
CA GLU A 171 -9.37 -1.53 1.07
C GLU A 171 -10.34 -2.70 0.84
N PHE A 172 -11.16 -2.60 -0.22
CA PHE A 172 -11.89 -3.76 -0.71
C PHE A 172 -10.94 -4.68 -1.50
N TYR A 173 -11.18 -5.97 -1.39
CA TYR A 173 -10.44 -7.01 -2.12
C TYR A 173 -11.35 -7.61 -3.20
N TYR A 174 -10.75 -8.06 -4.30
CA TYR A 174 -11.51 -8.60 -5.43
C TYR A 174 -12.11 -9.99 -5.14
N TRP A 175 -11.34 -10.88 -4.50
CA TRP A 175 -11.70 -12.26 -4.19
C TRP A 175 -11.51 -12.56 -2.71
#